data_AF-H0GTV1-F1
#
_entry.id   AF-H0GTV1-F1
#
_cell.length_a   1.000
_cell.length_b   1.000
_cell.length_c   1.000
_cell.angle_alpha   90.00
_cell.angle_beta   90.00
_cell.angle_gamma   90.00
#
_symmetry.space_group_name_H-M   'P 1'
#
loop_
_entity.id
_entity.type
_entity.pdbx_description
1 polymer ?
#
loop_
_entity_poly.entity_id
_entity_poly.type
_entity_poly.pdbx_seq_one_letter_code
_entity_poly.pdbx_strand_id
1 'polypeptide(L)'
;MLKITYRPSMVEVFHQKAIKSQNSFKVVKMNVVRGMKVQNGMLPAIKKAANFSSIRTLYNFGVKEKRSVDIEVGRTQQTKKIDQSLSRKIPKGTLYDPFDFSIGRIHLDRKYQANKNANKSDVMKSGANPLEFYARPRILSRYVTSAGRIQHRDITGLSAKNQRRLSKAIRRCQAIGLM
;
A
#
# COMPACT_ATOMS: atom_id res chain seq x y z
N MET A 1 -24.60 -22.61 -60.09
CA MET A 1 -25.05 -21.55 -59.16
C MET A 1 -24.10 -21.55 -57.95
N LEU A 2 -23.08 -20.69 -57.96
CA LEU A 2 -22.04 -20.61 -56.91
C LEU A 2 -22.45 -19.55 -55.88
N LYS A 3 -22.67 -19.95 -54.61
CA LYS A 3 -22.88 -19.01 -53.49
C LYS A 3 -21.53 -18.61 -52.91
N ILE A 4 -21.09 -17.40 -53.22
CA ILE A 4 -19.92 -16.75 -52.61
C ILE A 4 -20.34 -16.25 -51.23
N THR A 5 -19.86 -16.88 -50.16
CA THR A 5 -20.03 -16.38 -48.79
C THR A 5 -18.95 -15.36 -48.46
N TYR A 6 -19.33 -14.09 -48.31
CA TYR A 6 -18.48 -13.00 -47.84
C TYR A 6 -18.08 -13.23 -46.37
N ARG A 7 -16.77 -13.29 -46.08
CA ARG A 7 -16.23 -13.36 -44.72
C ARG A 7 -15.70 -11.96 -44.35
N PRO A 8 -16.32 -11.22 -43.42
CA PRO A 8 -15.91 -9.86 -43.11
C PRO A 8 -14.56 -9.84 -42.37
N SER A 9 -13.73 -8.85 -42.71
CA SER A 9 -12.38 -8.67 -42.19
C SER A 9 -12.40 -8.06 -40.77
N MET A 10 -11.34 -8.35 -40.01
CA MET A 10 -11.22 -8.14 -38.55
C MET A 10 -11.24 -6.66 -38.09
N VAL A 11 -11.41 -5.71 -39.01
CA VAL A 11 -11.34 -4.26 -38.73
C VAL A 11 -12.70 -3.70 -38.28
N GLU A 12 -13.82 -4.31 -38.67
CA GLU A 12 -15.17 -3.82 -38.32
C GLU A 12 -15.62 -4.16 -36.87
N VAL A 13 -14.97 -5.13 -36.21
CA VAL A 13 -15.36 -5.57 -34.86
C VAL A 13 -14.92 -4.58 -33.78
N PHE A 14 -13.95 -3.71 -34.08
CA PHE A 14 -13.36 -2.82 -33.07
C PHE A 14 -14.17 -1.54 -32.78
N HIS A 15 -15.11 -1.16 -33.66
CA HIS A 15 -15.82 0.13 -33.50
C HIS A 15 -17.05 0.09 -32.59
N GLN A 16 -17.54 -1.08 -32.18
CA GLN A 16 -18.74 -1.16 -31.32
C GLN A 16 -18.46 -1.27 -29.81
N LYS A 17 -17.20 -1.44 -29.38
CA LYS A 17 -16.87 -1.65 -27.95
C LYS A 17 -16.62 -0.37 -27.15
N ALA A 18 -16.71 0.81 -27.78
CA ALA A 18 -16.30 2.08 -27.19
C ALA A 18 -17.43 2.93 -26.56
N ILE A 19 -18.70 2.48 -26.54
CA ILE A 19 -19.84 3.36 -26.18
C ILE A 19 -20.52 3.03 -24.83
N LYS A 20 -20.14 1.95 -24.11
CA LYS A 20 -20.83 1.53 -22.86
C LYS A 20 -20.01 1.64 -21.57
N SER A 21 -19.41 2.80 -21.32
CA SER A 21 -18.86 3.10 -19.98
C SER A 21 -18.96 4.57 -19.65
N GLN A 22 -20.19 5.08 -19.60
CA GLN A 22 -20.51 6.31 -18.88
C GLN A 22 -21.57 5.97 -17.82
N ASN A 23 -21.46 6.62 -16.67
CA ASN A 23 -22.32 6.57 -15.48
C ASN A 23 -22.06 5.48 -14.43
N SER A 24 -21.35 5.87 -13.36
CA SER A 24 -21.91 5.81 -11.98
C SER A 24 -20.99 6.52 -10.98
N PHE A 25 -21.05 7.86 -10.94
CA PHE A 25 -20.58 8.61 -9.77
C PHE A 25 -21.53 8.34 -8.60
N LYS A 26 -21.09 7.53 -7.63
CA LYS A 26 -21.84 7.25 -6.40
C LYS A 26 -21.48 8.31 -5.36
N VAL A 27 -22.33 9.33 -5.23
CA VAL A 27 -22.23 10.37 -4.18
C VAL A 27 -22.63 9.75 -2.85
N VAL A 28 -21.69 9.65 -1.91
CA VAL A 28 -21.97 9.25 -0.53
C VAL A 28 -22.46 10.50 0.22
N LYS A 29 -23.75 10.51 0.56
CA LYS A 29 -24.35 11.53 1.43
C LYS A 29 -23.74 11.43 2.83
N MET A 30 -23.18 12.54 3.31
CA MET A 30 -22.77 12.71 4.71
C MET A 30 -24.01 12.89 5.58
N ASN A 31 -24.22 12.00 6.56
CA ASN A 31 -25.21 12.20 7.60
C ASN A 31 -24.61 13.11 8.69
N VAL A 32 -25.12 14.34 8.78
CA VAL A 32 -24.91 15.25 9.91
C VAL A 32 -25.89 14.85 11.01
N VAL A 33 -25.40 14.20 12.06
CA VAL A 33 -26.19 13.97 13.28
C VAL A 33 -26.14 15.24 14.14
N ARG A 34 -27.33 15.74 14.44
CA ARG A 34 -27.59 16.94 15.24
C ARG A 34 -27.32 16.67 16.73
N GLY A 35 -26.69 17.66 17.36
CA GLY A 35 -26.88 18.13 18.74
C GLY A 35 -27.18 17.16 19.89
N MET A 36 -26.26 17.11 20.86
CA MET A 36 -26.61 16.99 22.28
C MET A 36 -25.95 18.15 23.03
N LYS A 37 -26.76 19.12 23.46
CA LYS A 37 -26.40 20.07 24.53
C LYS A 37 -26.51 19.30 25.85
N VAL A 38 -25.46 19.32 26.67
CA VAL A 38 -25.60 19.06 28.11
C VAL A 38 -25.32 20.38 28.81
N GLN A 39 -26.33 20.83 29.55
CA GLN A 39 -26.32 22.07 30.31
C GLN A 39 -25.75 21.83 31.71
N ASN A 40 -25.05 22.87 32.19
CA ASN A 40 -24.92 23.37 33.56
C ASN A 40 -24.09 22.60 34.59
N GLY A 41 -23.16 23.34 35.22
CA GLY A 41 -22.55 22.98 36.49
C GLY A 41 -21.38 23.88 36.91
N MET A 42 -21.70 25.01 37.57
CA MET A 42 -20.88 25.75 38.55
C MET A 42 -19.49 26.31 38.15
N LEU A 43 -19.45 27.64 38.06
CA LEU A 43 -18.27 28.46 38.39
C LEU A 43 -18.08 28.50 39.91
N PRO A 44 -16.84 28.69 40.40
CA PRO A 44 -16.63 29.60 41.50
C PRO A 44 -15.83 30.83 41.05
N ALA A 45 -16.45 31.98 41.29
CA ALA A 45 -15.82 33.28 41.24
C ALA A 45 -14.72 33.40 42.30
N ILE A 46 -13.56 33.93 41.94
CA ILE A 46 -12.64 34.56 42.88
C ILE A 46 -12.55 36.03 42.51
N LYS A 47 -13.21 36.86 43.31
CA LYS A 47 -13.03 38.30 43.35
C LYS A 47 -11.76 38.60 44.15
N LYS A 48 -10.84 39.40 43.60
CA LYS A 48 -10.09 40.39 44.37
C LYS A 48 -9.84 41.62 43.50
N ALA A 49 -10.01 42.78 44.14
CA ALA A 49 -10.02 44.10 43.56
C ALA A 49 -8.69 44.84 43.77
N ALA A 50 -8.63 46.03 43.14
CA ALA A 50 -7.73 47.17 43.36
C ALA A 50 -6.30 47.05 42.81
N ASN A 51 -5.60 48.12 42.40
CA ASN A 51 -5.89 49.41 41.75
C ASN A 51 -4.49 50.03 41.56
N PHE A 52 -4.21 50.58 40.37
CA PHE A 52 -3.17 51.56 40.00
C PHE A 52 -1.71 51.43 40.49
N SER A 53 -0.76 51.42 39.54
CA SER A 53 0.21 52.51 39.39
C SER A 53 1.12 52.34 38.17
N SER A 54 1.01 53.28 37.23
CA SER A 54 2.05 53.87 36.38
C SER A 54 3.45 53.22 36.26
N ILE A 55 3.82 52.99 34.99
CA ILE A 55 5.12 53.29 34.34
C ILE A 55 6.41 52.91 35.09
N ARG A 56 7.12 51.91 34.55
CA ARG A 56 8.54 52.03 34.17
C ARG A 56 8.94 50.92 33.21
N THR A 57 9.15 51.29 31.96
CA THR A 57 10.01 50.57 31.02
C THR A 57 11.44 50.65 31.53
N LEU A 58 12.01 49.52 31.93
CA LEU A 58 13.45 49.35 32.01
C LEU A 58 13.83 48.21 31.07
N TYR A 59 14.60 48.58 30.04
CA TYR A 59 15.28 47.65 29.16
C TYR A 59 16.28 46.84 29.98
N ASN A 60 15.88 45.63 30.37
CA ASN A 60 16.79 44.64 30.94
C ASN A 60 17.32 43.78 29.78
N PHE A 61 18.42 44.22 29.16
CA PHE A 61 19.27 43.41 28.29
C PHE A 61 20.11 42.46 29.16
N GLY A 62 19.42 41.63 29.94
CA GLY A 62 20.02 40.58 30.75
C GLY A 62 19.52 39.25 30.20
N VAL A 63 20.45 38.33 29.93
CA VAL A 63 20.18 36.93 29.58
C VAL A 63 19.20 36.38 30.63
N LYS A 64 17.90 36.40 30.32
CA LYS A 64 16.90 35.68 31.08
C LYS A 64 17.13 34.22 30.74
N GLU A 65 17.79 33.49 31.62
CA GLU A 65 17.64 32.06 31.70
C GLU A 65 16.14 31.77 31.70
N LYS A 66 15.65 31.25 30.57
CA LYS A 66 14.31 30.72 30.48
C LYS A 66 14.33 29.47 31.34
N ARG A 67 13.97 29.60 32.61
CA ARG A 67 13.49 28.47 33.40
C ARG A 67 12.31 27.91 32.62
N SER A 68 12.55 26.81 31.91
CA SER A 68 11.51 26.00 31.29
C SER A 68 10.65 25.50 32.45
N VAL A 69 9.54 26.19 32.67
CA VAL A 69 8.42 25.60 33.40
C VAL A 69 7.92 24.51 32.48
N ASP A 70 8.20 23.26 32.84
CA ASP A 70 7.65 22.09 32.17
C ASP A 70 6.15 22.10 32.46
N ILE A 71 5.40 22.82 31.63
CA ILE A 71 3.96 22.71 31.60
C ILE A 71 3.72 21.31 31.03
N GLU A 72 3.51 20.36 31.93
CA GLU A 72 2.97 19.04 31.64
C GLU A 72 1.55 19.21 31.10
N VAL A 73 1.45 19.74 29.88
CA VAL A 73 0.22 19.65 29.09
C VAL A 73 0.07 18.17 28.83
N GLY A 74 -0.76 17.52 29.64
CA GLY A 74 -1.24 16.15 29.48
C GLY A 74 -1.90 16.00 28.11
N ARG A 75 -1.08 15.95 27.07
CA ARG A 75 -1.48 15.64 25.73
C ARG A 75 -1.64 14.13 25.77
N THR A 76 -2.83 13.68 26.11
CA THR A 76 -3.33 12.38 25.66
C THR A 76 -3.26 12.43 24.14
N GLN A 77 -2.07 12.13 23.61
CA GLN A 77 -1.78 12.01 22.20
C GLN A 77 -2.59 10.79 21.77
N GLN A 78 -3.84 11.00 21.38
CA GLN A 78 -4.56 10.05 20.58
C GLN A 78 -3.73 9.92 19.30
N THR A 79 -2.84 8.93 19.28
CA THR A 79 -1.94 8.69 18.17
C THR A 79 -2.84 8.32 17.00
N LYS A 80 -3.09 9.30 16.13
CA LYS A 80 -3.87 9.07 14.91
C LYS A 80 -3.11 8.01 14.12
N LYS A 81 -3.68 6.81 14.05
CA LYS A 81 -3.10 5.69 13.30
C LYS A 81 -3.18 6.05 11.82
N ILE A 82 -2.02 6.30 11.22
CA ILE A 82 -1.89 6.56 9.78
C ILE A 82 -1.85 5.20 9.06
N ASP A 83 -2.43 5.13 7.86
CA ASP A 83 -2.32 3.95 7.00
C ASP A 83 -0.85 3.66 6.65
N GLN A 84 -0.45 2.40 6.75
CA GLN A 84 0.88 1.92 6.41
C GLN A 84 1.23 2.16 4.94
N SER A 85 0.23 2.18 4.04
CA SER A 85 0.43 2.49 2.61
C SER A 85 0.90 3.93 2.37
N LEU A 86 0.60 4.84 3.31
CA LEU A 86 0.93 6.27 3.24
C LEU A 86 2.25 6.62 3.94
N SER A 87 2.94 5.64 4.53
CA SER A 87 4.22 5.86 5.23
C SER A 87 5.28 4.87 4.76
N ARG A 88 6.38 5.39 4.19
CA ARG A 88 7.56 4.59 3.85
C ARG A 88 8.30 4.19 5.12
N LYS A 89 8.62 2.90 5.25
CA LYS A 89 9.53 2.41 6.30
C LYS A 89 10.96 2.47 5.77
N ILE A 90 11.79 3.31 6.39
CA ILE A 90 13.22 3.39 6.09
C ILE A 90 13.94 2.31 6.90
N PRO A 91 14.63 1.35 6.24
CA PRO A 91 15.39 0.34 6.96
C PRO A 91 16.50 0.98 7.82
N LYS A 92 16.85 0.34 8.95
CA LYS A 92 18.03 0.74 9.71
C LYS A 92 19.28 0.58 8.84
N GLY A 93 20.19 1.54 8.92
CA GLY A 93 21.47 1.52 8.19
C GLY A 93 21.40 2.01 6.74
N THR A 94 20.23 2.41 6.22
CA THR A 94 20.15 3.10 4.93
C THR A 94 20.19 4.61 5.12
N LEU A 95 20.92 5.31 4.25
CA LEU A 95 20.85 6.77 4.17
C LEU A 95 19.46 7.19 3.67
N TYR A 96 18.93 8.28 4.22
CA TYR A 96 17.67 8.88 3.79
C TYR A 96 17.92 10.22 3.10
N ASP A 97 17.04 10.55 2.16
CA ASP A 97 16.90 11.88 1.56
C ASP A 97 15.64 12.54 2.13
N PRO A 98 15.61 13.87 2.38
CA PRO A 98 14.35 14.60 2.58
C PRO A 98 13.21 14.19 1.63
N PHE A 99 13.49 13.90 0.35
CA PHE A 99 12.50 13.42 -0.61
C PHE A 99 11.87 12.08 -0.23
N ASP A 100 12.55 11.23 0.55
CA ASP A 100 12.07 9.90 0.91
C ASP A 100 10.81 9.89 1.79
N PHE A 101 10.52 11.01 2.46
CA PHE A 101 9.31 11.19 3.27
C PHE A 101 8.12 11.70 2.47
N SER A 102 8.32 12.06 1.20
CA SER A 102 7.26 12.54 0.33
C SER A 102 6.33 11.42 -0.17
N ILE A 103 5.10 11.77 -0.51
CA ILE A 103 4.18 10.86 -1.20
C ILE A 103 4.71 10.45 -2.58
N GLY A 104 5.49 11.32 -3.24
CA GLY A 104 6.13 11.04 -4.52
C GLY A 104 7.06 9.82 -4.44
N ARG A 105 7.85 9.72 -3.37
CA ARG A 105 8.70 8.55 -3.13
C ARG A 105 7.89 7.27 -2.97
N ILE A 106 6.79 7.30 -2.21
CA ILE A 106 5.93 6.13 -1.99
C ILE A 106 5.33 5.63 -3.31
N HIS A 107 4.89 6.57 -4.16
CA HIS A 107 4.36 6.24 -5.49
C HIS A 107 5.43 5.63 -6.41
N LEU A 108 6.64 6.19 -6.38
CA LEU A 108 7.79 5.65 -7.08
C LEU A 108 8.06 4.20 -6.63
N ASP A 109 8.21 3.98 -5.33
CA ASP A 109 8.54 2.66 -4.79
C ASP A 109 7.47 1.63 -5.18
N ARG A 110 6.17 1.99 -5.14
CA ARG A 110 5.07 1.11 -5.58
C ARG A 110 5.19 0.71 -7.05
N LYS A 111 5.56 1.65 -7.92
CA LYS A 111 5.76 1.41 -9.36
C LYS A 111 6.88 0.40 -9.62
N TYR A 112 8.00 0.51 -8.90
CA TYR A 112 9.16 -0.36 -9.11
C TYR A 112 9.13 -1.66 -8.30
N GLN A 113 8.36 -1.73 -7.21
CA GLN A 113 8.18 -2.96 -6.42
C GLN A 113 7.46 -4.07 -7.20
N ALA A 114 6.52 -3.72 -8.07
CA ALA A 114 5.84 -4.69 -8.93
C ALA A 114 6.84 -5.52 -9.75
N ASN A 115 7.88 -4.85 -10.29
CA ASN A 115 8.96 -5.49 -11.03
C ASN A 115 9.92 -6.26 -10.12
N LYS A 116 10.13 -5.81 -8.87
CA LYS A 116 11.06 -6.43 -7.93
C LYS A 116 10.59 -7.82 -7.46
N ASN A 117 9.28 -8.02 -7.33
CA ASN A 117 8.72 -9.33 -6.97
C ASN A 117 9.03 -10.41 -8.01
N ALA A 118 9.17 -10.05 -9.29
CA ALA A 118 9.60 -10.98 -10.34
C ALA A 118 11.04 -11.47 -10.12
N ASN A 119 11.90 -10.67 -9.51
CA ASN A 119 13.32 -10.95 -9.29
C ASN A 119 13.64 -11.54 -7.92
N LYS A 120 12.63 -11.97 -7.14
CA LYS A 120 12.87 -12.64 -5.86
C LYS A 120 13.68 -13.92 -6.11
N SER A 121 14.70 -14.14 -5.28
CA SER A 121 15.57 -15.31 -5.35
C SER A 121 14.77 -16.59 -5.06
N ASP A 122 14.42 -17.29 -6.13
CA ASP A 122 13.72 -18.56 -6.06
C ASP A 122 14.67 -19.71 -6.41
N VAL A 123 14.48 -20.86 -5.77
CA VAL A 123 15.28 -22.08 -6.01
C VAL A 123 15.32 -22.46 -7.49
N MET A 124 14.20 -22.30 -8.20
CA MET A 124 14.11 -22.62 -9.63
C MET A 124 14.77 -21.58 -10.56
N LYS A 125 15.03 -20.37 -10.05
CA LYS A 125 15.81 -19.32 -10.74
C LYS A 125 17.32 -19.49 -10.50
N SER A 126 17.71 -20.14 -9.40
CA SER A 126 19.10 -20.44 -9.04
C SER A 126 19.80 -21.50 -9.92
N GLY A 127 19.20 -21.91 -11.04
CA GLY A 127 19.81 -22.86 -11.99
C GLY A 127 19.53 -24.34 -11.72
N ALA A 128 18.85 -24.69 -10.62
CA ALA A 128 18.48 -26.08 -10.34
C ALA A 128 17.47 -26.62 -11.37
N ASN A 129 17.59 -27.91 -11.73
CA ASN A 129 16.64 -28.56 -12.64
C ASN A 129 15.30 -28.81 -11.93
N PRO A 130 14.18 -28.20 -12.39
CA PRO A 130 12.89 -28.36 -11.72
C PRO A 130 12.35 -29.80 -11.69
N LEU A 131 12.83 -30.66 -12.59
CA LEU A 131 12.37 -32.05 -12.69
C LEU A 131 12.68 -32.89 -11.45
N GLU A 132 13.76 -32.55 -10.73
CA GLU A 132 14.21 -33.23 -9.50
C GLU A 132 13.32 -32.92 -8.28
N PHE A 133 12.40 -31.98 -8.41
CA PHE A 133 11.55 -31.53 -7.31
C PHE A 133 10.16 -32.19 -7.33
N TYR A 134 9.92 -33.19 -8.18
CA TYR A 134 8.62 -33.85 -8.31
C TYR A 134 8.12 -34.51 -7.01
N ALA A 135 9.03 -34.95 -6.13
CA ALA A 135 8.71 -35.52 -4.82
C ALA A 135 8.61 -34.46 -3.70
N ARG A 136 8.70 -33.16 -4.02
CA ARG A 136 8.69 -32.05 -3.06
C ARG A 136 7.50 -31.09 -3.31
N PRO A 137 6.25 -31.47 -2.96
CA PRO A 137 5.04 -30.68 -3.19
C PRO A 137 5.12 -29.25 -2.65
N ARG A 138 5.72 -29.06 -1.46
CA ARG A 138 5.85 -27.74 -0.80
C ARG A 138 6.63 -26.72 -1.63
N ILE A 139 7.52 -27.16 -2.50
CA ILE A 139 8.30 -26.27 -3.38
C ILE A 139 7.49 -25.99 -4.65
N LEU A 140 6.86 -27.03 -5.22
CA LEU A 140 6.08 -26.93 -6.44
C LEU A 140 4.79 -26.12 -6.28
N SER A 141 4.16 -26.17 -5.11
CA SER A 141 2.92 -25.43 -4.80
C SER A 141 3.07 -23.92 -4.94
N ARG A 142 4.30 -23.38 -4.80
CA ARG A 142 4.60 -21.95 -5.03
C ARG A 142 4.41 -21.50 -6.47
N TYR A 143 4.48 -22.43 -7.43
CA TYR A 143 4.37 -22.16 -8.87
C TYR A 143 2.98 -22.53 -9.43
N VAL A 144 2.04 -22.81 -8.54
CA VAL A 144 0.66 -23.12 -8.86
C VAL A 144 -0.22 -22.05 -8.24
N THR A 145 -1.32 -21.72 -8.90
CA THR A 145 -2.32 -20.79 -8.39
C THR A 145 -3.10 -21.41 -7.24
N SER A 146 -3.83 -20.61 -6.46
CA SER A 146 -4.70 -21.14 -5.39
C SER A 146 -5.71 -22.19 -5.89
N ALA A 147 -6.07 -22.15 -7.17
CA ALA A 147 -6.98 -23.11 -7.80
C ALA A 147 -6.31 -24.39 -8.33
N GLY A 148 -4.99 -24.55 -8.19
CA GLY A 148 -4.28 -25.73 -8.69
C GLY A 148 -3.75 -25.62 -10.14
N ARG A 149 -3.93 -24.46 -10.81
CA ARG A 149 -3.40 -24.24 -12.18
C ARG A 149 -1.94 -23.81 -12.17
N ILE A 150 -1.12 -24.40 -13.03
CA ILE A 150 0.29 -24.02 -13.22
C ILE A 150 0.38 -22.57 -13.70
N GLN A 151 1.18 -21.75 -13.03
CA GLN A 151 1.34 -20.33 -13.37
C GLN A 151 2.04 -20.15 -14.73
N HIS A 152 1.64 -19.13 -15.49
CA HIS A 152 2.26 -18.79 -16.78
C HIS A 152 3.70 -18.30 -16.60
N ARG A 153 4.53 -18.43 -17.66
CA ARG A 153 5.94 -18.02 -17.64
C ARG A 153 6.12 -16.56 -17.23
N ASP A 154 5.21 -15.68 -17.62
CA ASP A 154 5.32 -14.24 -17.34
C ASP A 154 5.19 -13.94 -15.85
N ILE A 155 4.45 -14.78 -15.12
CA ILE A 155 4.31 -14.66 -13.67
C ILE A 155 5.51 -15.30 -12.97
N THR A 156 5.95 -16.48 -13.44
CA THR A 156 7.04 -17.21 -12.78
C THR A 156 8.42 -16.60 -13.06
N GLY A 157 8.61 -15.99 -14.24
CA GLY A 157 9.87 -15.40 -14.68
C GLY A 157 10.99 -16.40 -14.98
N LEU A 158 10.66 -17.69 -15.22
CA LEU A 158 11.68 -18.71 -15.52
C LEU A 158 12.13 -18.69 -16.99
N SER A 159 13.31 -19.24 -17.28
CA SER A 159 13.69 -19.61 -18.65
C SER A 159 12.67 -20.61 -19.24
N ALA A 160 12.39 -20.51 -20.54
CA ALA A 160 11.40 -21.36 -21.21
C ALA A 160 11.67 -22.86 -21.01
N LYS A 161 12.95 -23.26 -21.02
CA LYS A 161 13.38 -24.65 -20.76
C LYS A 161 13.02 -25.08 -19.33
N ASN A 162 13.30 -24.25 -18.34
CA ASN A 162 12.99 -24.56 -16.94
C ASN A 162 11.48 -24.52 -16.68
N GLN A 163 10.73 -23.60 -17.30
CA GLN A 163 9.27 -23.57 -17.20
C GLN A 163 8.62 -24.87 -17.71
N ARG A 164 9.10 -25.41 -18.84
CA ARG A 164 8.66 -26.71 -19.37
C ARG A 164 8.96 -27.86 -18.41
N ARG A 165 10.18 -27.90 -17.86
CA ARG A 165 10.61 -28.89 -16.86
C ARG A 165 9.79 -28.80 -15.57
N LEU A 166 9.54 -27.59 -15.08
CA LEU A 166 8.70 -27.31 -13.91
C LEU A 166 7.28 -27.83 -14.14
N SER A 167 6.71 -27.53 -15.31
CA SER A 167 5.35 -27.99 -15.66
C SER A 167 5.27 -29.52 -15.72
N LYS A 168 6.32 -30.20 -16.20
CA LYS A 168 6.41 -31.66 -16.20
C LYS A 168 6.51 -32.22 -14.77
N ALA A 169 7.31 -31.59 -13.90
CA ALA A 169 7.46 -31.97 -12.51
C ALA A 169 6.12 -31.86 -11.74
N ILE A 170 5.40 -30.75 -11.93
CA ILE A 170 4.08 -30.52 -11.31
C ILE A 170 3.08 -31.59 -11.77
N ARG A 171 2.96 -31.83 -13.08
CA ARG A 171 2.06 -32.87 -13.60
C ARG A 171 2.41 -34.26 -13.07
N ARG A 172 3.69 -34.57 -12.92
CA ARG A 172 4.15 -35.84 -12.32
C ARG A 172 3.76 -35.93 -10.85
N CYS A 173 3.98 -34.86 -10.09
CA CYS A 173 3.62 -34.78 -8.67
C CYS A 173 2.12 -35.01 -8.45
N GLN A 174 1.28 -34.39 -9.28
CA GLN A 174 -0.18 -34.57 -9.28
C GLN A 174 -0.59 -36.01 -9.65
N ALA A 175 0.04 -36.60 -10.68
CA ALA A 175 -0.25 -37.97 -11.10
C ALA A 175 0.10 -39.03 -10.03
N ILE A 176 1.10 -38.76 -9.20
CA ILE A 176 1.48 -39.64 -8.07
C ILE A 176 0.52 -39.44 -6.88
N GLY A 177 -0.22 -38.33 -6.82
CA GLY A 177 -1.10 -37.99 -5.70
C GLY A 177 -0.39 -37.35 -4.51
N LEU A 178 0.82 -36.80 -4.72
CA LEU A 178 1.55 -36.08 -3.67
C LEU A 178 1.12 -34.61 -3.54
N MET A 179 0.46 -34.07 -4.58
CA MET A 179 0.06 -32.66 -4.69
C MET A 179 -1.27 -32.52 -5.42
#